data_AF-A0A3C1H425-F1
#
_entry.id   AF-A0A3C1H425-F1
#
_cell.length_a   1.000
_cell.length_b   1.000
_cell.length_c   1.000
_cell.angle_alpha   90.00
_cell.angle_beta   90.00
_cell.angle_gamma   90.00
#
_symmetry.space_group_name_H-M   'P 1'
#
loop_
_entity.id
_entity.type
_entity.pdbx_description
1 polymer ?
#
loop_
_entity_poly.entity_id
_entity_poly.type
_entity_poly.pdbx_seq_one_letter_code
_entity_poly.pdbx_strand_id
1 'polypeptide(L)'
;MADLMEMAKQLGRELQKDERYLAFRAASEENDKDEELQNLIGEFNLKRLDLGNEEDKAEHDEARVKALGEEVRTIYSQIMAHKSMQKYQAARAEFEQLLDGINRVIAYSAAGQDPDDFDPAAAASCSGNCAGCAGCH
;
A
#
# COMPACT_ATOMS: atom_id res chain seq x y z
N MET A 1 -12.42 23.23 -26.53
CA MET A 1 -11.28 22.53 -25.89
C MET A 1 -11.79 21.96 -24.59
N ALA A 2 -11.55 20.67 -24.31
CA ALA A 2 -11.92 20.12 -23.00
C ALA A 2 -11.06 20.81 -21.93
N ASP A 3 -11.68 21.21 -20.84
CA ASP A 3 -10.98 21.71 -19.65
C ASP A 3 -10.07 20.59 -19.11
N LEU A 4 -8.91 20.95 -18.53
CA LEU A 4 -7.97 20.00 -17.93
C LEU A 4 -8.66 19.12 -16.88
N MET A 5 -9.61 19.69 -16.13
CA MET A 5 -10.42 18.92 -15.18
C MET A 5 -11.31 17.88 -15.86
N GLU A 6 -11.86 18.16 -17.04
CA GLU A 6 -12.65 17.18 -17.80
C GLU A 6 -11.77 16.09 -18.41
N MET A 7 -10.55 16.42 -18.85
CA MET A 7 -9.57 15.43 -19.29
C MET A 7 -9.14 14.52 -18.13
N ALA A 8 -8.89 15.07 -16.94
CA ALA A 8 -8.56 14.29 -15.75
C ALA A 8 -9.70 13.36 -15.33
N LYS A 9 -10.96 13.84 -15.38
CA LYS A 9 -12.13 12.98 -15.14
C LYS A 9 -12.26 11.88 -16.19
N GLN A 10 -11.95 12.17 -17.45
CA GLN A 10 -11.96 11.15 -18.52
C GLN A 10 -10.88 10.10 -18.28
N LEU A 11 -9.67 10.51 -17.91
CA LEU A 11 -8.61 9.59 -17.50
C LEU A 11 -9.07 8.72 -16.33
N GLY A 12 -9.70 9.29 -15.31
CA GLY A 12 -10.25 8.54 -14.18
C GLY A 12 -11.30 7.50 -14.60
N ARG A 13 -12.18 7.84 -15.55
CA ARG A 13 -13.17 6.88 -16.09
C ARG A 13 -12.54 5.75 -16.89
N GLU A 14 -11.48 6.00 -17.65
CA GLU A 14 -10.76 4.96 -18.37
C GLU A 14 -9.90 4.10 -17.44
N LEU A 15 -9.26 4.72 -16.44
CA LEU A 15 -8.55 4.02 -15.38
C LEU A 15 -9.46 3.03 -14.64
N GLN A 16 -10.72 3.41 -14.38
CA GLN A 16 -11.70 2.53 -13.75
C GLN A 16 -12.11 1.31 -14.60
N LYS A 17 -11.75 1.30 -15.88
CA LYS A 17 -11.96 0.16 -16.79
C LYS A 17 -10.69 -0.66 -17.03
N ASP A 18 -9.52 -0.18 -16.58
CA ASP A 18 -8.25 -0.87 -16.75
C ASP A 18 -8.25 -2.20 -15.98
N GLU A 19 -7.73 -3.24 -16.61
CA GLU A 19 -7.73 -4.60 -16.04
C GLU A 19 -7.00 -4.66 -14.70
N ARG A 20 -5.93 -3.87 -14.50
CA ARG A 20 -5.19 -3.81 -13.23
C ARG A 20 -6.03 -3.19 -12.12
N TYR A 21 -6.81 -2.15 -12.44
CA TYR A 21 -7.75 -1.58 -11.49
C TYR A 21 -8.85 -2.57 -11.12
N LEU A 22 -9.45 -3.23 -12.12
CA LEU A 22 -10.50 -4.24 -11.90
C LEU A 22 -9.98 -5.42 -11.09
N ALA A 23 -8.76 -5.89 -11.35
CA ALA A 23 -8.10 -6.94 -10.59
C ALA A 23 -7.84 -6.51 -9.14
N PHE A 24 -7.33 -5.30 -8.92
CA PHE A 24 -7.15 -4.73 -7.58
C PHE A 24 -8.48 -4.63 -6.81
N ARG A 25 -9.55 -4.16 -7.46
CA ARG A 25 -10.88 -4.08 -6.86
C ARG A 25 -11.42 -5.45 -6.47
N ALA A 26 -11.32 -6.43 -7.35
CA ALA A 26 -11.76 -7.80 -7.07
C ALA A 26 -10.95 -8.44 -5.93
N ALA A 27 -9.62 -8.28 -5.94
CA ALA A 27 -8.75 -8.80 -4.89
C ALA A 27 -9.00 -8.12 -3.53
N SER A 28 -9.31 -6.81 -3.53
CA SER A 28 -9.73 -6.08 -2.33
C SER A 28 -11.03 -6.65 -1.76
N GLU A 29 -12.03 -6.87 -2.61
CA GLU A 29 -13.31 -7.44 -2.16
C GLU A 29 -13.17 -8.89 -1.67
N GLU A 30 -12.30 -9.70 -2.28
CA GLU A 30 -11.97 -11.05 -1.80
C GLU A 30 -11.28 -10.98 -0.43
N ASN A 31 -10.32 -10.07 -0.26
CA ASN A 31 -9.59 -9.84 0.98
C ASN A 31 -10.51 -9.40 2.13
N ASP A 32 -11.41 -8.45 1.87
CA ASP A 32 -12.34 -7.88 2.85
C ASP A 32 -13.39 -8.91 3.33
N LYS A 33 -13.75 -9.86 2.47
CA LYS A 33 -14.75 -10.92 2.76
C LYS A 33 -14.13 -12.21 3.30
N ASP A 34 -12.81 -12.29 3.38
CA ASP A 34 -12.10 -13.47 3.85
C ASP A 34 -12.15 -13.57 5.38
N GLU A 35 -13.11 -14.35 5.90
CA GLU A 35 -13.34 -14.48 7.35
C GLU A 35 -12.10 -14.98 8.11
N GLU A 36 -11.30 -15.87 7.53
CA GLU A 36 -10.08 -16.39 8.18
C GLU A 36 -9.04 -15.28 8.33
N LEU A 37 -8.80 -14.52 7.26
CA LEU A 37 -7.92 -13.36 7.29
C LEU A 37 -8.43 -12.28 8.26
N GLN A 38 -9.73 -11.98 8.24
CA GLN A 38 -10.31 -10.97 9.13
C GLN A 38 -10.20 -11.39 10.60
N ASN A 39 -10.31 -12.68 10.91
CA ASN A 39 -10.09 -13.21 12.25
C ASN A 39 -8.63 -13.02 12.70
N LEU A 40 -7.65 -13.34 11.83
CA LEU A 40 -6.23 -13.10 12.11
C LEU A 40 -5.93 -11.61 12.36
N ILE A 41 -6.52 -10.71 11.56
CA ILE A 41 -6.39 -9.26 11.74
C ILE A 41 -7.01 -8.82 13.08
N GLY A 42 -8.18 -9.38 13.44
CA GLY A 42 -8.81 -9.15 14.73
C GLY A 42 -7.91 -9.58 15.89
N GLU A 43 -7.33 -10.77 15.82
CA GLU A 43 -6.41 -11.28 16.83
C GLU A 43 -5.15 -10.41 16.93
N PHE A 44 -4.57 -10.01 15.80
CA PHE A 44 -3.43 -9.10 15.76
C PHE A 44 -3.72 -7.78 16.51
N ASN A 45 -4.89 -7.18 16.26
CA ASN A 45 -5.27 -5.92 16.91
C ASN A 45 -5.43 -6.09 18.43
N LEU A 46 -6.00 -7.21 18.88
CA LEU A 46 -6.13 -7.53 20.30
C LEU A 46 -4.76 -7.73 20.95
N LYS A 47 -3.86 -8.50 20.32
CA LYS A 47 -2.50 -8.72 20.84
C LYS A 47 -1.67 -7.45 20.86
N ARG A 48 -1.84 -6.57 19.88
CA ARG A 48 -1.18 -5.26 19.85
C ARG A 48 -1.69 -4.35 20.98
N LEU A 49 -2.98 -4.40 21.29
CA LEU A 49 -3.56 -3.70 22.42
C LEU A 49 -3.02 -4.25 23.74
N ASP A 50 -2.98 -5.57 23.91
CA ASP A 50 -2.43 -6.21 25.10
C ASP A 50 -0.96 -5.87 25.33
N LEU A 51 -0.15 -5.82 24.25
CA LEU A 51 1.24 -5.39 24.29
C LEU A 51 1.37 -3.95 24.78
N GLY A 52 0.64 -3.02 24.15
CA GLY A 52 0.67 -1.60 24.54
C GLY A 52 0.22 -1.39 25.98
N ASN A 53 -0.84 -2.09 26.41
CA ASN A 53 -1.32 -2.05 27.78
C ASN A 53 -0.29 -2.56 28.79
N GLU A 54 0.55 -3.53 28.42
CA GLU A 54 1.63 -4.01 29.28
C GLU A 54 2.77 -2.99 29.34
N GLU A 55 3.20 -2.48 28.19
CA GLU A 55 4.28 -1.48 28.07
C GLU A 55 3.96 -0.17 28.82
N ASP A 56 2.69 0.24 28.85
CA ASP A 56 2.23 1.48 29.49
C ASP A 56 2.15 1.38 31.04
N LYS A 57 2.36 0.20 31.64
CA LYS A 57 2.37 0.08 33.10
C LYS A 57 3.60 0.75 33.70
N ALA A 58 3.38 1.42 34.84
CA ALA A 58 4.46 2.04 35.62
C ALA A 58 5.56 1.04 36.03
N GLU A 59 5.16 -0.20 36.33
CA GLU A 59 6.04 -1.36 36.45
C GLU A 59 5.50 -2.47 35.55
N HIS A 60 6.09 -2.64 34.37
CA HIS A 60 5.69 -3.65 33.39
C HIS A 60 6.49 -4.94 33.54
N ASP A 61 5.87 -6.07 33.19
CA ASP A 61 6.54 -7.37 33.16
C ASP A 61 7.27 -7.55 31.82
N GLU A 62 8.60 -7.40 31.84
CA GLU A 62 9.49 -7.57 30.68
C GLU A 62 9.36 -8.93 29.98
N ALA A 63 9.14 -10.02 30.75
CA ALA A 63 8.96 -11.34 30.16
C ALA A 63 7.64 -11.43 29.40
N ARG A 64 6.59 -10.79 29.93
CA ARG A 64 5.28 -10.68 29.29
C ARG A 64 5.30 -9.77 28.06
N VAL A 65 5.96 -8.61 28.13
CA VAL A 65 6.16 -7.71 26.96
C VAL A 65 6.85 -8.48 25.83
N LYS A 66 7.92 -9.22 26.14
CA LYS A 66 8.63 -10.03 25.15
C LYS A 66 7.72 -11.10 24.52
N ALA A 67 6.96 -11.84 25.35
CA ALA A 67 6.06 -12.88 24.86
C ALA A 67 4.96 -12.31 23.94
N LEU A 68 4.30 -11.24 24.36
CA LEU A 68 3.29 -10.54 23.54
C LEU A 68 3.90 -10.01 22.24
N GLY A 69 5.12 -9.48 22.28
CA GLY A 69 5.83 -9.04 21.09
C GLY A 69 6.14 -10.17 20.10
N GLU A 70 6.47 -11.38 20.58
CA GLU A 70 6.65 -12.56 19.73
C GLU A 70 5.33 -13.03 19.10
N GLU A 71 4.23 -13.01 19.87
CA GLU A 71 2.89 -13.34 19.37
C GLU A 71 2.44 -12.36 18.27
N VAL A 72 2.60 -11.05 18.48
CA VAL A 72 2.26 -10.01 17.49
C VAL A 72 3.03 -10.23 16.18
N ARG A 73 4.34 -10.50 16.25
CA ARG A 73 5.16 -10.77 15.04
C ARG A 73 4.74 -12.04 14.32
N THR A 74 4.35 -13.07 15.07
CA THR A 74 3.90 -14.35 14.53
C THR A 74 2.59 -14.19 13.77
N ILE A 75 1.59 -13.56 14.37
CA ILE A 75 0.29 -13.32 13.73
C ILE A 75 0.45 -12.41 12.51
N TYR A 76 1.26 -11.35 12.60
CA TYR A 76 1.55 -10.49 11.44
C TYR A 76 2.12 -11.29 10.26
N SER A 77 3.04 -12.21 10.54
CA SER A 77 3.64 -13.07 9.51
C SER A 77 2.61 -14.02 8.87
N GLN A 78 1.65 -14.53 9.66
CA GLN A 78 0.53 -15.34 9.16
C GLN A 78 -0.41 -14.52 8.27
N ILE A 79 -0.76 -13.29 8.68
CA ILE A 79 -1.57 -12.35 7.88
C ILE A 79 -0.91 -12.11 6.52
N MET A 80 0.38 -11.79 6.50
CA MET A 80 1.11 -11.48 5.26
C MET A 80 1.33 -12.70 4.37
N ALA A 81 1.41 -13.90 4.95
CA ALA A 81 1.48 -15.16 4.22
C ALA A 81 0.10 -15.64 3.73
N HIS A 82 -0.99 -15.05 4.22
CA HIS A 82 -2.35 -15.46 3.85
C HIS A 82 -2.60 -15.23 2.36
N LYS A 83 -3.20 -16.22 1.69
CA LYS A 83 -3.37 -16.20 0.23
C LYS A 83 -4.13 -14.97 -0.27
N SER A 84 -5.22 -14.59 0.41
CA SER A 84 -6.02 -13.41 0.03
C SER A 84 -5.27 -12.10 0.27
N MET A 85 -4.37 -12.05 1.26
CA MET A 85 -3.48 -10.92 1.47
C MET A 85 -2.43 -10.83 0.35
N GLN A 86 -1.80 -11.95 -0.01
CA GLN A 86 -0.82 -11.99 -1.10
C GLN A 86 -1.42 -11.57 -2.44
N LYS A 87 -2.62 -12.06 -2.78
CA LYS A 87 -3.35 -11.65 -3.99
C LYS A 87 -3.65 -10.15 -4.00
N TYR A 88 -4.16 -9.63 -2.88
CA TYR A 88 -4.44 -8.21 -2.73
C TYR A 88 -3.18 -7.37 -2.96
N GLN A 89 -2.07 -7.73 -2.30
CA GLN A 89 -0.82 -6.97 -2.41
C GLN A 89 -0.22 -7.02 -3.81
N ALA A 90 -0.30 -8.17 -4.50
CA ALA A 90 0.15 -8.29 -5.88
C ALA A 90 -0.67 -7.39 -6.83
N ALA A 91 -2.00 -7.49 -6.79
CA ALA A 91 -2.87 -6.68 -7.63
C ALA A 91 -2.76 -5.18 -7.32
N ARG A 92 -2.59 -4.84 -6.03
CA ARG A 92 -2.33 -3.47 -5.59
C ARG A 92 -1.03 -2.92 -6.17
N ALA A 93 0.07 -3.68 -6.09
CA ALA A 93 1.36 -3.25 -6.60
C ALA A 93 1.33 -2.96 -8.11
N GLU A 94 0.66 -3.81 -8.89
CA GLU A 94 0.50 -3.60 -10.33
C GLU A 94 -0.32 -2.33 -10.65
N PHE A 95 -1.38 -2.08 -9.89
CA PHE A 95 -2.18 -0.86 -10.04
C PHE A 95 -1.43 0.41 -9.59
N GLU A 96 -0.68 0.34 -8.49
CA GLU A 96 0.17 1.44 -8.02
C GLU A 96 1.28 1.78 -9.02
N GLN A 97 1.87 0.79 -9.69
CA GLN A 97 2.84 1.01 -10.77
C GLN A 97 2.24 1.79 -11.96
N LEU A 98 0.99 1.47 -12.33
CA LEU A 98 0.28 2.24 -13.37
C LEU A 98 0.07 3.69 -12.92
N LEU A 99 -0.40 3.90 -11.69
CA LEU A 99 -0.63 5.23 -11.13
C LEU A 99 0.66 6.05 -11.05
N ASP A 100 1.76 5.44 -10.61
CA ASP A 100 3.09 6.09 -10.61
C ASP A 100 3.49 6.54 -12.01
N GLY A 101 3.34 5.67 -13.02
CA GLY A 101 3.62 6.00 -14.41
C GLY A 101 2.80 7.20 -14.91
N ILE A 102 1.50 7.21 -14.64
CA ILE A 102 0.61 8.33 -15.00
C ILE A 102 1.07 9.63 -14.31
N ASN A 103 1.35 9.59 -13.01
CA ASN A 103 1.80 10.75 -12.24
C ASN A 103 3.14 11.29 -12.76
N ARG A 104 4.04 10.41 -13.19
CA ARG A 104 5.33 10.80 -13.75
C ARG A 104 5.20 11.48 -15.12
N VAL A 105 4.31 11.01 -15.98
CA VAL A 105 3.99 11.72 -17.24
C VAL A 105 3.48 13.13 -16.93
N ILE A 106 2.54 13.25 -16.00
CA ILE A 106 1.97 14.55 -15.60
C ILE A 106 3.06 15.48 -15.05
N ALA A 107 3.93 14.98 -14.17
CA ALA A 107 5.03 15.75 -13.59
C ALA A 107 6.06 16.17 -14.65
N TYR A 108 6.38 15.29 -15.59
CA TYR A 108 7.28 15.56 -16.71
C TYR A 108 6.74 16.70 -17.59
N SER A 109 5.46 16.63 -17.97
CA SER A 109 4.80 17.70 -18.73
C SER A 109 4.70 19.01 -17.95
N ALA A 110 4.41 18.94 -16.64
CA ALA A 110 4.34 20.13 -15.79
C ALA A 110 5.69 20.84 -15.65
N ALA A 111 6.81 20.12 -15.80
CA ALA A 111 8.16 20.69 -15.87
C ALA A 111 8.48 21.33 -17.24
N GLY A 112 7.51 21.42 -18.15
CA GLY A 112 7.65 22.04 -19.47
C GLY A 112 8.25 21.13 -20.54
N GLN A 113 8.36 19.83 -20.27
CA GLN A 113 8.82 18.83 -21.22
C GLN A 113 7.66 18.34 -22.11
N ASP A 114 7.98 17.79 -23.28
CA ASP A 114 6.96 17.25 -24.19
C ASP A 114 6.47 15.87 -23.69
N PRO A 115 5.17 15.66 -23.39
CA PRO A 115 4.66 14.36 -22.96
C PRO A 115 4.97 13.21 -23.93
N ASP A 116 5.09 13.47 -25.23
CA ASP A 116 5.34 12.43 -26.23
C ASP A 116 6.81 11.93 -26.21
N ASP A 117 7.71 12.70 -25.59
CA ASP A 117 9.11 12.33 -25.35
C ASP A 117 9.30 11.54 -24.04
N PHE A 118 8.25 11.34 -23.24
CA PHE A 118 8.36 10.61 -21.98
C PHE A 118 8.70 9.14 -22.21
N ASP A 119 9.91 8.74 -21.80
CA ASP A 119 10.31 7.34 -21.74
C ASP A 119 10.03 6.75 -20.34
N PRO A 120 9.04 5.83 -20.20
CA PRO A 120 8.76 5.17 -18.93
C PRO A 120 9.94 4.37 -18.39
N ALA A 121 10.84 3.87 -19.26
CA ALA A 121 12.01 3.08 -18.88
C ALA A 121 13.16 3.95 -18.32
N ALA A 122 13.41 5.13 -18.89
CA ALA A 122 14.45 6.04 -18.43
C ALA A 122 14.17 6.63 -17.04
N ALA A 123 12.90 6.86 -16.71
CA ALA A 123 12.49 7.49 -15.46
C ALA A 123 12.31 6.50 -14.28
N ALA A 124 12.51 5.19 -14.48
CA ALA A 124 12.43 4.17 -13.42
C ALA A 124 13.54 4.29 -12.35
N SER A 125 14.55 5.14 -12.56
CA SER A 125 15.65 5.34 -11.59
C SER A 125 15.32 6.31 -10.45
N CYS A 126 14.19 7.03 -10.51
CA CYS A 126 13.72 7.89 -9.43
C CYS A 126 12.41 7.33 -8.84
N SER A 127 12.45 6.08 -8.37
CA SER A 127 11.43 5.58 -7.45
C SER A 127 11.62 6.34 -6.13
N GLY A 128 10.97 7.49 -5.99
CA GLY A 128 11.04 8.38 -4.84
C GLY A 128 10.63 7.67 -3.54
N ASN A 129 11.56 6.95 -2.94
CA ASN A 129 11.49 6.55 -1.55
C ASN A 129 11.92 7.77 -0.71
N CYS A 130 11.10 8.82 -0.69
CA CYS A 130 11.32 10.02 0.13
C CYS A 130 11.19 9.75 1.64
N ALA A 131 11.05 8.49 2.06
CA ALA A 131 11.21 8.07 3.44
C ALA A 131 12.69 8.12 3.93
N GLY A 132 13.66 8.32 3.04
CA GLY A 132 15.10 8.30 3.36
C GLY A 132 15.78 9.66 3.64
N CYS A 133 15.10 10.81 3.48
CA CYS A 133 15.74 12.13 3.66
C CYS A 133 15.62 12.72 5.08
N ALA A 134 15.32 11.91 6.09
CA ALA A 134 15.47 12.28 7.50
C ALA A 134 16.84 11.83 8.01
N GLY A 135 17.90 12.57 7.69
CA GLY A 135 19.22 12.25 8.25
C GLY A 135 20.41 12.84 7.49
N CYS A 136 20.54 14.15 7.49
CA CYS A 136 21.85 14.79 7.37
C CYS A 136 22.03 15.72 8.59
N HIS A 137 23.22 15.64 9.17
CA HIS A 137 23.73 16.36 10.35
C HIS A 137 23.40 17.85 10.41
#